data_AF-A0A961RS45-F1
#
_entry.id   AF-A0A961RS45-F1
#
_cell.length_a   1.000
_cell.length_b   1.000
_cell.length_c   1.000
_cell.angle_alpha   90.00
_cell.angle_beta   90.00
_cell.angle_gamma   90.00
#
_symmetry.space_group_name_H-M   'P 1'
#
loop_
_entity.id
_entity.type
_entity.pdbx_description
1 polymer ?
#
loop_
_entity_poly.entity_id
_entity_poly.type
_entity_poly.pdbx_seq_one_letter_code
_entity_poly.pdbx_strand_id
1 'polypeptide(L)'
;MFGLSKNALWAFGVHILTASGAFFAFLSIVATAEKDFTKAFLWLGVALAVDGIDGPLARKLEVKKWWPFWSGDMLDAVIDYVT
;
A
#
# COMPACT_ATOMS: atom_id res chain seq x y z
N MET A 1 0.29 -0.37 -29.18
CA MET A 1 0.54 0.52 -28.01
C MET A 1 -0.45 0.08 -26.93
N PHE A 2 0.05 -0.44 -25.81
CA PHE A 2 -0.66 -1.37 -24.89
C PHE A 2 -2.13 -1.00 -24.59
N GLY A 3 -3.08 -1.79 -25.11
CA GLY A 3 -4.51 -1.64 -24.85
C GLY A 3 -4.91 -2.23 -23.50
N LEU A 4 -4.43 -1.65 -22.40
CA LEU A 4 -4.84 -2.06 -21.06
C LEU A 4 -6.28 -1.60 -20.79
N SER A 5 -7.10 -2.53 -20.29
CA SER A 5 -8.48 -2.20 -19.91
C SER A 5 -8.48 -1.26 -18.69
N LYS A 6 -9.54 -0.45 -18.55
CA LYS A 6 -9.74 0.40 -17.37
C LYS A 6 -9.64 -0.39 -16.06
N ASN A 7 -10.19 -1.61 -16.04
CA ASN A 7 -10.15 -2.48 -14.87
C ASN A 7 -8.73 -2.96 -14.54
N ALA A 8 -7.91 -3.25 -15.55
CA ALA A 8 -6.50 -3.58 -15.34
C ALA A 8 -5.73 -2.40 -14.73
N LEU A 9 -6.00 -1.16 -15.18
CA LEU A 9 -5.39 0.03 -14.60
C LEU A 9 -5.78 0.23 -13.13
N TRP A 10 -7.07 0.09 -12.80
CA TRP A 10 -7.53 0.17 -11.40
C TRP A 10 -6.94 -0.92 -10.53
N ALA A 11 -6.87 -2.16 -11.04
CA ALA A 11 -6.24 -3.26 -10.33
C ALA A 11 -4.76 -2.98 -10.05
N PHE A 12 -4.04 -2.37 -11.00
CA PHE A 12 -2.65 -1.98 -10.78
C PHE A 12 -2.52 -0.86 -9.74
N GLY A 13 -3.46 0.08 -9.75
CA GLY A 13 -3.52 1.16 -8.76
C GLY A 13 -3.57 0.67 -7.31
N VAL A 14 -4.10 -0.54 -7.06
CA VAL A 14 -4.07 -1.14 -5.72
C VAL A 14 -2.64 -1.42 -5.26
N HIS A 15 -1.74 -1.88 -6.13
CA HIS A 15 -0.32 -2.06 -5.77
C HIS A 15 0.37 -0.74 -5.45
N ILE A 16 0.00 0.34 -6.14
CA ILE A 16 0.51 1.68 -5.85
C ILE A 16 -0.01 2.17 -4.49
N LEU A 17 -1.27 1.87 -4.16
CA LEU A 17 -1.85 2.14 -2.85
C LEU A 17 -1.09 1.40 -1.75
N THR A 18 -0.91 0.08 -1.84
CA THR A 18 -0.12 -0.70 -0.88
C THR A 18 1.30 -0.15 -0.74
N ALA A 19 1.99 0.10 -1.86
CA ALA A 19 3.35 0.64 -1.84
C ALA A 19 3.47 2.03 -1.19
N SER A 20 2.39 2.82 -1.18
CA SER A 20 2.37 4.12 -0.47
C SER A 20 2.52 3.98 1.04
N GLY A 21 2.15 2.82 1.62
CA GLY A 21 2.39 2.48 3.02
C GLY A 21 3.86 2.63 3.43
N ALA A 22 4.79 2.22 2.55
CA ALA A 22 6.23 2.39 2.79
C ALA A 22 6.65 3.87 2.96
N PHE A 23 6.02 4.78 2.20
CA PHE A 23 6.29 6.20 2.32
C PHE A 23 5.80 6.75 3.66
N PHE A 24 4.62 6.33 4.12
CA PHE A 24 4.11 6.72 5.45
C PHE A 24 4.95 6.12 6.59
N ALA A 25 5.41 4.87 6.45
CA ALA A 25 6.34 4.25 7.38
C ALA A 25 7.65 5.05 7.47
N PHE A 26 8.19 5.48 6.33
CA PHE A 26 9.36 6.35 6.29
C PHE A 26 9.13 7.69 7.00
N LEU A 27 7.97 8.34 6.80
CA LEU A 27 7.63 9.57 7.52
C LEU A 27 7.53 9.35 9.03
N SER A 28 7.04 8.19 9.47
CA SER A 28 7.05 7.81 10.89
C SER A 28 8.47 7.70 11.46
N ILE A 29 9.39 7.10 10.71
CA ILE A 29 10.81 7.00 11.09
C ILE A 29 11.44 8.39 11.21
N VAL A 30 11.18 9.28 10.25
CA VAL A 30 11.66 10.68 10.29
C VAL A 30 11.13 11.40 11.53
N ALA A 31 9.82 11.33 11.80
CA ALA A 31 9.21 11.95 12.98
C ALA A 31 9.78 11.37 14.30
N THR A 32 10.03 10.07 14.33
CA THR A 32 10.68 9.39 15.46
C THR A 32 12.09 9.92 15.70
N ALA A 33 12.87 10.13 14.63
CA ALA A 33 14.22 10.70 14.72
C ALA A 33 14.21 12.14 15.26
N GLU A 34 13.15 12.91 14.97
CA GLU A 34 12.91 14.24 15.52
C GLU A 34 12.32 14.23 16.95
N LYS A 35 12.08 13.05 17.54
CA LYS A 35 11.42 12.84 18.84
C LYS A 35 9.97 13.33 18.88
N ASP A 36 9.32 13.51 17.74
CA ASP A 36 7.90 13.83 17.62
C ASP A 36 7.07 12.54 17.51
N PHE A 37 6.91 11.85 18.64
CA PHE A 37 6.23 10.56 18.68
C PHE A 37 4.75 10.66 18.28
N THR A 38 4.10 11.80 18.55
CA THR A 38 2.71 12.02 18.13
C THR A 38 2.59 11.98 16.61
N LYS A 39 3.47 12.67 15.88
CA LYS A 39 3.50 12.57 14.41
C LYS A 39 3.92 11.19 13.93
N ALA A 40 4.85 10.54 14.62
CA ALA A 40 5.25 9.17 14.26
C ALA A 40 4.04 8.22 14.29
N PHE A 41 3.29 8.19 15.40
CA PHE A 41 2.07 7.38 15.52
C PHE A 41 0.96 7.82 14.56
N LEU A 42 0.86 9.11 14.23
CA LEU A 42 -0.07 9.58 13.20
C LEU A 42 0.28 8.95 11.84
N TRP A 43 1.55 8.96 11.45
CA TRP A 43 1.98 8.36 10.18
C TRP A 43 1.82 6.84 10.16
N LEU A 44 2.09 6.14 11.27
CA LEU A 44 1.77 4.71 11.40
C LEU A 44 0.26 4.46 11.29
N GLY A 45 -0.57 5.30 11.91
CA GLY A 45 -2.03 5.20 11.78
C GLY A 45 -2.52 5.40 10.35
N VAL A 46 -1.89 6.30 9.59
CA VAL A 46 -2.17 6.47 8.15
C VAL A 46 -1.74 5.25 7.36
N ALA A 47 -0.55 4.69 7.63
CA ALA A 47 -0.07 3.48 6.96
C ALA A 47 -1.02 2.28 7.22
N LEU A 48 -1.45 2.10 8.47
CA LEU A 48 -2.43 1.09 8.85
C LEU A 48 -3.79 1.28 8.16
N ALA A 49 -4.22 2.52 7.95
CA ALA A 49 -5.45 2.79 7.21
C ALA A 49 -5.33 2.41 5.73
N VAL A 50 -4.15 2.56 5.13
CA VAL A 50 -3.87 2.13 3.75
C VAL A 50 -3.96 0.60 3.64
N ASP A 51 -3.26 -0.12 4.52
CA ASP A 51 -3.30 -1.59 4.63
C ASP A 51 -4.74 -2.11 4.78
N GLY A 52 -5.51 -1.53 5.71
CA GLY A 52 -6.90 -1.92 5.91
C GLY A 52 -7.81 -1.73 4.68
N ILE A 53 -7.46 -0.83 3.76
CA ILE A 53 -8.26 -0.50 2.56
C ILE A 53 -7.82 -1.30 1.33
N ASP A 54 -6.53 -1.57 1.17
CA ASP A 54 -6.01 -2.13 -0.08
C ASP A 54 -6.45 -3.59 -0.31
N GLY A 55 -6.56 -4.42 0.73
CA GLY A 55 -6.98 -5.81 0.64
C GLY A 55 -8.44 -5.96 0.20
N PRO A 56 -9.41 -5.26 0.84
CA PRO A 56 -10.78 -5.20 0.34
C PRO A 56 -10.88 -4.68 -1.10
N LEU A 57 -10.08 -3.67 -1.45
CA LEU A 57 -10.07 -3.11 -2.81
C LEU A 57 -9.49 -4.10 -3.83
N ALA A 58 -8.44 -4.84 -3.48
CA ALA A 58 -7.82 -5.87 -4.30
C ALA A 58 -8.81 -6.98 -4.66
N ARG A 59 -9.61 -7.42 -3.68
CA ARG A 59 -10.67 -8.43 -3.86
C ARG A 59 -11.78 -7.89 -4.76
N LYS A 60 -12.23 -6.66 -4.51
CA LYS A 60 -13.30 -6.01 -5.30
C LYS A 60 -12.91 -5.80 -6.76
N LEU A 61 -11.65 -5.50 -7.04
CA LEU A 61 -11.14 -5.24 -8.41
C LEU A 61 -10.58 -6.49 -9.11
N GLU A 62 -10.67 -7.66 -8.48
CA GLU A 62 -10.15 -8.92 -9.03
C GLU A 62 -8.67 -8.80 -9.44
N VAL A 63 -7.81 -8.20 -8.60
CA VAL A 63 -6.41 -7.89 -8.98
C VAL A 63 -5.66 -9.10 -9.53
N LYS A 64 -5.84 -10.29 -8.92
CA LYS A 64 -5.21 -11.55 -9.36
C LYS A 64 -5.64 -11.99 -10.77
N LYS A 65 -6.79 -11.53 -11.28
CA LYS A 65 -7.24 -11.77 -12.65
C LYS A 65 -6.51 -10.89 -13.65
N TRP A 66 -6.29 -9.62 -13.31
CA TRP A 66 -5.66 -8.64 -14.20
C TRP A 66 -4.13 -8.69 -14.17
N TRP A 67 -3.54 -8.97 -13.01
CA TRP A 67 -2.10 -8.99 -12.78
C TRP A 67 -1.66 -10.28 -12.05
N PRO A 68 -1.83 -11.46 -12.64
CA PRO A 68 -1.58 -12.75 -11.98
C PRO A 68 -0.10 -12.99 -11.61
N PHE A 69 0.82 -12.30 -12.27
CA PHE A 69 2.26 -12.44 -12.04
C PHE A 69 2.82 -11.41 -11.04
N TRP A 70 1.98 -10.51 -10.52
CA TRP A 70 2.36 -9.56 -9.49
C TRP A 70 1.76 -9.97 -8.16
N SER A 71 2.63 -10.35 -7.22
CA SER A 71 2.17 -10.73 -5.89
C SER A 71 1.92 -9.48 -5.04
N GLY A 72 0.66 -9.05 -4.98
CA GLY A 72 0.21 -8.04 -4.01
C GLY A 72 0.44 -8.50 -2.57
N ASP A 73 0.16 -9.77 -2.27
CA ASP A 73 0.35 -10.37 -0.94
C ASP A 73 1.82 -10.29 -0.45
N MET A 74 2.80 -10.41 -1.36
CA MET A 74 4.22 -10.25 -1.01
C MET A 74 4.59 -8.77 -0.81
N LEU A 75 4.06 -7.87 -1.63
CA LEU A 75 4.28 -6.44 -1.46
C LEU A 75 3.75 -5.99 -0.10
N ASP A 76 2.54 -6.40 0.23
CA ASP A 76 1.86 -6.15 1.51
C ASP A 76 2.70 -6.62 2.69
N ALA A 77 3.14 -7.89 2.68
CA ALA A 77 3.99 -8.44 3.73
C ALA A 77 5.33 -7.68 3.93
N VAL A 78 5.88 -7.09 2.86
CA VAL A 78 7.08 -6.24 2.97
C VAL A 78 6.73 -4.90 3.62
N ILE A 79 5.57 -4.32 3.32
CA ILE A 79 5.11 -3.07 3.95
C ILE A 79 4.81 -3.29 5.43
N ASP A 80 4.07 -4.35 5.76
CA ASP A 80 3.72 -4.74 7.13
C ASP A 80 4.93 -4.91 8.06
N TYR A 81 6.06 -5.37 7.51
CA TYR A 81 7.27 -5.50 8.31
C TYR A 81 7.83 -4.14 8.77
N VAL A 82 7.55 -3.07 8.01
CA VAL A 82 8.12 -1.73 8.22
C VAL A 82 7.15 -0.79 8.96
N THR A 83 5.84 -1.06 8.91
CA THR A 83 4.78 -0.27 9.55
C THR A 83 4.37 -0.84 10.89
#